data_AF-A0A5B9W3F4-F1
#
_entry.id   AF-A0A5B9W3F4-F1
#
_cell.length_a   1.000
_cell.length_b   1.000
_cell.length_c   1.000
_cell.angle_alpha   90.00
_cell.angle_beta   90.00
_cell.angle_gamma   90.00
#
_symmetry.space_group_name_H-M   'P 1'
#
loop_
_entity.id
_entity.type
_entity.pdbx_description
1 polymer ?
#
loop_
_entity_poly.entity_id
_entity_poly.type
_entity_poly.pdbx_seq_one_letter_code
_entity_poly.pdbx_strand_id
1 'polypeptide(L)'
;MEGERQGEALTEGSISKVVGRDAGQSGWNMLLRWPVFAAFAGIYAPIVCLAVQAVLIPDERFWLPGLGFINAFWIFSYGLMGLEMLLLLAWLAFGHRLGLWNGPASGALFAGALFSGVLGLVLLPVTVVGLPLLIGVLGFIPFITAGVYFANAAAAYHEAKAVMQGPRLMGSVLLGALLVFGVPGAAQTTVSLTVRAAIRGVAEGDPAAMAKLRDWYGFAHRDRLVWAYTAEQDITRKKRLADAYRSLTGHDIESRLARLND
;
A
#
# COMPACT_ATOMS: atom_id res chain seq x y z
N MET A 1 59.11 8.74 -31.55
CA MET A 1 58.38 7.46 -31.62
C MET A 1 58.31 6.88 -30.21
N GLU A 2 57.51 7.48 -29.34
CA GLU A 2 57.52 7.17 -27.90
C GLU A 2 56.16 7.51 -27.24
N GLY A 3 55.06 7.24 -27.95
CA GLY A 3 53.72 7.73 -27.57
C GLY A 3 52.58 6.72 -27.56
N GLU A 4 52.83 5.41 -27.77
CA GLU A 4 51.73 4.43 -27.97
C GLU A 4 51.63 3.31 -26.92
N ARG A 5 52.47 3.25 -25.88
CA ARG A 5 52.49 2.11 -24.94
C ARG A 5 51.78 2.30 -23.59
N GLN A 6 51.08 3.42 -23.36
CA GLN A 6 50.40 3.67 -22.07
C GLN A 6 48.88 3.39 -22.06
N GLY A 7 48.29 2.94 -23.17
CA GLY A 7 46.84 2.75 -23.29
C GLY A 7 46.28 1.39 -22.81
N GLU A 8 47.09 0.33 -22.72
CA GLU A 8 46.57 -1.05 -22.52
C GLU A 8 46.52 -1.51 -21.05
N ALA A 9 47.21 -0.83 -20.13
CA ALA A 9 47.32 -1.31 -18.74
C ALA A 9 46.11 -0.95 -17.83
N LEU A 10 45.18 -0.11 -18.29
CA LEU A 10 44.03 0.34 -17.49
C LEU A 10 42.74 -0.47 -17.73
N THR A 11 42.70 -1.32 -18.75
CA THR A 11 41.50 -2.09 -19.12
C THR A 11 41.38 -3.43 -18.40
N GLU A 12 42.49 -4.09 -18.05
CA GLU A 12 42.43 -5.42 -17.42
C GLU A 12 42.06 -5.40 -15.93
N GLY A 13 42.41 -4.32 -15.21
CA GLY A 13 42.10 -4.18 -13.77
C GLY A 13 40.61 -3.91 -13.46
N SER A 14 39.85 -3.42 -14.43
CA SER A 14 38.42 -3.06 -14.24
C SER A 14 37.48 -4.25 -14.54
N ILE A 15 37.88 -5.15 -15.44
CA ILE A 15 37.07 -6.33 -15.82
C ILE A 15 36.97 -7.34 -14.66
N SER A 16 38.04 -7.51 -13.88
CA SER A 16 38.06 -8.49 -12.79
C SER A 16 37.21 -8.08 -11.57
N LYS A 17 36.94 -6.78 -11.38
CA LYS A 17 36.06 -6.29 -10.28
C LYS A 17 34.57 -6.36 -10.60
N VAL A 18 34.17 -6.50 -11.88
CA VAL A 18 32.75 -6.63 -12.27
C VAL A 18 32.28 -8.08 -12.15
N VAL A 19 33.15 -9.05 -12.44
CA VAL A 19 32.79 -10.48 -12.51
C VAL A 19 32.58 -11.14 -11.12
N GLY A 20 33.09 -10.54 -10.04
CA GLY A 20 33.00 -11.11 -8.68
C GLY A 20 31.68 -10.85 -7.93
N ARG A 21 30.76 -10.02 -8.44
CA ARG A 21 29.53 -9.61 -7.71
C ARG A 21 28.27 -10.38 -8.10
N ASP A 22 28.30 -11.13 -9.21
CA ASP A 22 27.10 -11.75 -9.78
C ASP A 22 26.75 -13.14 -9.22
N ALA A 23 27.70 -13.82 -8.56
CA ALA A 23 27.49 -15.19 -8.09
C ALA A 23 26.46 -15.30 -6.94
N GLY A 24 26.37 -14.28 -6.08
CA GLY A 24 25.40 -14.26 -4.96
C GLY A 24 24.02 -13.69 -5.33
N GLN A 25 23.96 -12.84 -6.36
CA GLN A 25 22.74 -12.14 -6.76
C GLN A 25 21.82 -13.00 -7.64
N SER A 26 22.37 -14.05 -8.28
CA SER A 26 21.64 -14.97 -9.14
C SER A 26 20.58 -15.81 -8.39
N GLY A 27 20.92 -16.39 -7.25
CA GLY A 27 20.04 -17.33 -6.54
C GLY A 27 18.78 -16.68 -5.95
N TRP A 28 18.93 -15.51 -5.32
CA TRP A 28 17.79 -14.78 -4.73
C TRP A 28 16.83 -14.26 -5.80
N ASN A 29 17.35 -13.71 -6.90
CA ASN A 29 16.51 -13.25 -8.00
C ASN A 29 15.74 -14.39 -8.66
N MET A 30 16.35 -15.59 -8.75
CA MET A 30 15.68 -16.77 -9.27
C MET A 30 14.53 -17.21 -8.35
N LEU A 31 14.75 -17.23 -7.03
CA LEU A 31 13.72 -17.59 -6.05
C LEU A 31 12.53 -16.62 -6.07
N LEU A 32 12.80 -15.31 -6.03
CA LEU A 32 11.77 -14.25 -6.01
C LEU A 32 10.91 -14.23 -7.29
N ARG A 33 11.46 -14.74 -8.41
CA ARG A 33 10.77 -14.82 -9.70
C ARG A 33 10.04 -16.15 -9.92
N TRP A 34 10.24 -17.13 -9.04
CA TRP A 34 9.56 -18.42 -9.17
C TRP A 34 8.05 -18.22 -8.94
N PRO A 35 7.17 -18.56 -9.90
CA PRO A 35 5.75 -18.17 -9.86
C PRO A 35 5.01 -18.65 -8.63
N VAL A 36 5.34 -19.85 -8.12
CA VAL A 36 4.73 -20.40 -6.91
C VAL A 36 5.12 -19.57 -5.68
N PHE A 37 6.41 -19.26 -5.54
CA PHE A 37 6.90 -18.43 -4.44
C PHE A 37 6.36 -17.00 -4.54
N ALA A 38 6.39 -16.41 -5.74
CA ALA A 38 5.88 -15.07 -5.99
C ALA A 38 4.38 -14.97 -5.67
N ALA A 39 3.57 -15.95 -6.07
CA ALA A 39 2.16 -15.98 -5.71
C ALA A 39 1.95 -16.14 -4.20
N PHE A 40 2.70 -17.05 -3.56
CA PHE A 40 2.62 -17.25 -2.11
C PHE A 40 2.98 -15.97 -1.33
N ALA A 41 4.16 -15.42 -1.57
CA ALA A 41 4.68 -14.27 -0.82
C ALA A 41 4.05 -12.93 -1.24
N GLY A 42 3.64 -12.79 -2.50
CA GLY A 42 3.02 -11.57 -3.03
C GLY A 42 1.50 -11.47 -2.81
N ILE A 43 0.81 -12.60 -2.61
CA ILE A 43 -0.66 -12.63 -2.57
C ILE A 43 -1.15 -13.31 -1.29
N TYR A 44 -0.80 -14.59 -1.10
CA TYR A 44 -1.33 -15.37 0.02
C TYR A 44 -0.83 -14.88 1.38
N ALA A 45 0.47 -14.59 1.50
CA ALA A 45 1.05 -14.14 2.76
C ALA A 45 0.47 -12.81 3.27
N PRO A 46 0.30 -11.75 2.44
CA PRO A 46 -0.41 -10.54 2.87
C PRO A 46 -1.86 -10.80 3.27
N ILE A 47 -2.61 -11.65 2.55
CA ILE A 47 -3.99 -12.00 2.91
C ILE A 47 -4.06 -12.70 4.27
N VAL A 48 -3.18 -13.69 4.49
CA VAL A 48 -3.09 -14.38 5.78
C VAL A 48 -2.68 -13.40 6.89
N CYS A 49 -1.75 -12.50 6.62
CA CYS A 49 -1.34 -11.46 7.56
C CYS A 49 -2.53 -10.58 7.99
N LEU A 50 -3.35 -10.13 7.03
CA LEU A 50 -4.56 -9.34 7.30
C LEU A 50 -5.61 -10.12 8.07
N ALA A 51 -5.82 -11.40 7.72
CA ALA A 51 -6.76 -12.27 8.42
C ALA A 51 -6.34 -12.53 9.87
N VAL A 52 -5.05 -12.82 10.10
CA VAL A 52 -4.49 -13.02 11.44
C VAL A 52 -4.55 -11.74 12.25
N GLN A 53 -4.27 -10.58 11.65
CA GLN A 53 -4.38 -9.29 12.31
C GLN A 53 -5.82 -9.01 12.79
N ALA A 54 -6.83 -9.34 11.98
CA ALA A 54 -8.24 -9.18 12.37
C ALA A 54 -8.63 -10.08 13.56
N VAL A 55 -8.01 -11.25 13.69
CA VAL A 55 -8.26 -12.19 14.79
C VAL A 55 -7.47 -11.83 16.05
N LEU A 56 -6.23 -11.37 15.91
CA LEU A 56 -5.34 -11.07 17.04
C LEU A 56 -5.61 -9.70 17.68
N ILE A 57 -6.15 -8.74 16.92
CA ILE A 57 -6.40 -7.37 17.38
C ILE A 57 -7.90 -7.05 17.24
N PRO A 58 -8.80 -7.75 17.97
CA PRO A 58 -10.21 -7.43 17.96
C PRO A 58 -10.52 -6.12 18.70
N ASP A 59 -9.66 -5.73 19.65
CA ASP A 59 -9.79 -4.51 20.45
C ASP A 59 -8.77 -3.45 20.00
N GLU A 60 -9.27 -2.22 19.75
CA GLU A 60 -8.48 -1.06 19.32
C GLU A 60 -7.43 -0.56 20.34
N ARG A 61 -7.19 -1.29 21.43
CA ARG A 61 -6.26 -0.90 22.49
C ARG A 61 -4.79 -0.97 22.08
N PHE A 62 -4.46 -1.72 21.03
CA PHE A 62 -3.08 -1.85 20.57
C PHE A 62 -2.80 -0.85 19.43
N TRP A 63 -2.46 0.39 19.80
CA TRP A 63 -2.10 1.44 18.84
C TRP A 63 -0.69 1.22 18.29
N LEU A 64 -0.60 0.52 17.16
CA LEU A 64 0.66 0.35 16.44
C LEU A 64 0.87 1.54 15.48
N PRO A 65 1.98 2.30 15.59
CA PRO A 65 2.16 3.57 14.90
C PRO A 65 2.15 3.52 13.35
N GLY A 66 2.18 2.35 12.71
CA GLY A 66 1.96 2.21 11.26
C GLY A 66 0.54 1.77 10.85
N LEU A 67 -0.19 1.17 11.78
CA LEU A 67 -1.46 0.50 11.55
C LEU A 67 -2.62 1.51 11.56
N GLY A 68 -2.44 2.63 12.28
CA GLY A 68 -3.31 3.79 12.23
C GLY A 68 -3.44 4.39 10.84
N PHE A 69 -2.39 4.36 10.00
CA PHE A 69 -2.47 4.82 8.62
C PHE A 69 -3.38 3.93 7.77
N ILE A 70 -3.25 2.60 7.90
CA ILE A 70 -4.10 1.64 7.17
C ILE A 70 -5.56 1.81 7.58
N ASN A 71 -5.84 2.01 8.86
CA ASN A 71 -7.21 2.22 9.35
C ASN A 71 -7.77 3.60 8.95
N ALA A 72 -6.93 4.63 8.91
CA ALA A 72 -7.32 5.97 8.44
C ALA A 72 -7.64 6.00 6.94
N PHE A 73 -6.91 5.23 6.15
CA PHE A 73 -6.99 5.23 4.68
C PHE A 73 -7.31 3.84 4.12
N TRP A 74 -8.25 3.13 4.74
CA TRP A 74 -8.54 1.73 4.43
C TRP A 74 -8.90 1.49 2.94
N ILE A 75 -9.73 2.33 2.30
CA ILE A 75 -10.05 2.19 0.85
C ILE A 75 -8.78 2.28 0.00
N PHE A 76 -7.91 3.24 0.34
CA PHE A 76 -6.64 3.42 -0.37
C PHE A 76 -5.74 2.20 -0.17
N SER A 77 -5.52 1.78 1.08
CA SER A 77 -4.63 0.66 1.38
C SER A 77 -5.15 -0.66 0.80
N TYR A 78 -6.42 -1.01 1.01
CA TYR A 78 -7.01 -2.23 0.45
C TYR A 78 -7.13 -2.19 -1.07
N GLY A 79 -7.46 -1.03 -1.65
CA GLY A 79 -7.50 -0.83 -3.10
C GLY A 79 -6.13 -1.00 -3.73
N LEU A 80 -5.09 -0.42 -3.14
CA LEU A 80 -3.72 -0.57 -3.58
C LEU A 80 -3.26 -2.02 -3.48
N MET A 81 -3.45 -2.67 -2.32
CA MET A 81 -3.09 -4.08 -2.12
C MET A 81 -3.80 -5.01 -3.12
N GLY A 82 -5.11 -4.84 -3.31
CA GLY A 82 -5.88 -5.65 -4.24
C GLY A 82 -5.45 -5.46 -5.69
N LEU A 83 -5.18 -4.21 -6.10
CA LEU A 83 -4.74 -3.92 -7.46
C LEU A 83 -3.34 -4.49 -7.76
N GLU A 84 -2.40 -4.38 -6.81
CA GLU A 84 -1.07 -4.98 -6.93
C GLU A 84 -1.13 -6.52 -7.01
N MET A 85 -1.96 -7.17 -6.20
CA MET A 85 -2.15 -8.62 -6.26
C MET A 85 -2.70 -9.06 -7.62
N LEU A 86 -3.70 -8.34 -8.15
CA LEU A 86 -4.28 -8.62 -9.48
C LEU A 86 -3.25 -8.41 -10.59
N LEU A 87 -2.43 -7.36 -10.51
CA LEU A 87 -1.38 -7.09 -11.47
C LEU A 87 -0.26 -8.12 -11.41
N LEU A 88 0.15 -8.55 -10.21
CA LEU A 88 1.10 -9.66 -10.06
C LEU A 88 0.51 -10.95 -10.64
N LEU A 89 -0.76 -11.28 -10.38
CA LEU A 89 -1.42 -12.45 -10.97
C LEU A 89 -1.44 -12.38 -12.49
N ALA A 90 -1.82 -11.24 -13.06
CA ALA A 90 -1.83 -11.03 -14.50
C ALA A 90 -0.41 -11.16 -15.08
N TRP A 91 0.60 -10.59 -14.42
CA TRP A 91 1.99 -10.73 -14.82
C TRP A 91 2.46 -12.19 -14.78
N LEU A 92 2.16 -12.93 -13.72
CA LEU A 92 2.55 -14.34 -13.61
C LEU A 92 1.82 -15.23 -14.63
N ALA A 93 0.57 -14.92 -14.98
CA ALA A 93 -0.22 -15.68 -15.94
C ALA A 93 0.19 -15.41 -17.40
N PHE A 94 0.47 -14.15 -17.75
CA PHE A 94 0.70 -13.74 -19.13
C PHE A 94 2.17 -13.45 -19.45
N GLY A 95 2.96 -12.98 -18.48
CA GLY A 95 4.37 -12.65 -18.61
C GLY A 95 4.66 -11.79 -19.85
N HIS A 96 5.56 -12.26 -20.70
CA HIS A 96 5.95 -11.60 -21.95
C HIS A 96 4.78 -11.33 -22.92
N ARG A 97 3.66 -12.06 -22.80
CA ARG A 97 2.49 -11.92 -23.70
C ARG A 97 1.72 -10.61 -23.51
N LEU A 98 1.99 -9.87 -22.43
CA LEU A 98 1.38 -8.55 -22.18
C LEU A 98 1.86 -7.47 -23.16
N GLY A 99 3.00 -7.67 -23.83
CA GLY A 99 3.49 -6.78 -24.89
C GLY A 99 3.66 -5.33 -24.40
N LEU A 100 2.89 -4.39 -24.96
CA LEU A 100 2.94 -2.97 -24.58
C LEU A 100 2.52 -2.71 -23.12
N TRP A 101 1.74 -3.62 -22.53
CA TRP A 101 1.31 -3.51 -21.12
C TRP A 101 2.43 -3.84 -20.11
N ASN A 102 3.58 -4.36 -20.57
CA ASN A 102 4.73 -4.63 -19.71
C ASN A 102 5.25 -3.36 -19.01
N GLY A 103 5.20 -2.21 -19.69
CA GLY A 103 5.65 -0.93 -19.15
C GLY A 103 4.80 -0.46 -17.95
N PRO A 104 3.47 -0.29 -18.12
CA PRO A 104 2.58 0.05 -17.01
C PRO A 104 2.58 -1.00 -15.90
N ALA A 105 2.60 -2.30 -16.22
CA ALA A 105 2.67 -3.36 -15.22
C ALA A 105 3.94 -3.25 -14.38
N SER A 106 5.09 -2.97 -15.01
CA SER A 106 6.35 -2.73 -14.31
C SER A 106 6.25 -1.55 -13.34
N GLY A 107 5.72 -0.41 -13.80
CA GLY A 107 5.59 0.78 -12.96
C GLY A 107 4.66 0.60 -11.77
N ALA A 108 3.54 -0.08 -11.98
CA ALA A 108 2.63 -0.44 -10.91
C ALA A 108 3.32 -1.35 -9.87
N LEU A 109 3.94 -2.46 -10.31
CA LEU A 109 4.66 -3.36 -9.39
C LEU A 109 5.82 -2.66 -8.66
N PHE A 110 6.52 -1.70 -9.29
CA PHE A 110 7.52 -0.88 -8.60
C PHE A 110 6.90 0.01 -7.52
N ALA A 111 5.75 0.62 -7.80
CA ALA A 111 4.99 1.40 -6.83
C ALA A 111 4.54 0.54 -5.64
N GLY A 112 4.00 -0.66 -5.91
CA GLY A 112 3.67 -1.65 -4.90
C GLY A 112 4.88 -2.08 -4.07
N ALA A 113 6.03 -2.33 -4.71
CA ALA A 113 7.27 -2.69 -4.03
C ALA A 113 7.74 -1.59 -3.07
N LEU A 114 7.72 -0.33 -3.53
CA LEU A 114 8.07 0.82 -2.71
C LEU A 114 7.11 0.97 -1.52
N PHE A 115 5.80 0.89 -1.78
CA PHE A 115 4.78 1.00 -0.73
C PHE A 115 4.95 -0.11 0.33
N SER A 116 5.08 -1.36 -0.10
CA SER A 116 5.25 -2.50 0.81
C SER A 116 6.57 -2.43 1.57
N GLY A 117 7.64 -1.95 0.93
CA GLY A 117 8.95 -1.75 1.57
C GLY A 117 8.90 -0.65 2.65
N VAL A 118 8.24 0.47 2.37
CA VAL A 118 8.01 1.53 3.37
C VAL A 118 7.16 1.01 4.51
N LEU A 119 6.10 0.26 4.22
CA LEU A 119 5.25 -0.33 5.26
C LEU A 119 6.05 -1.31 6.14
N GLY A 120 6.86 -2.18 5.54
CA GLY A 120 7.77 -3.06 6.27
C GLY A 120 8.74 -2.28 7.14
N LEU A 121 9.32 -1.20 6.64
CA LEU A 121 10.24 -0.35 7.39
C LEU A 121 9.58 0.30 8.60
N VAL A 122 8.35 0.80 8.46
CA VAL A 122 7.57 1.36 9.56
C VAL A 122 7.21 0.30 10.60
N LEU A 123 6.97 -0.94 10.17
CA LEU A 123 6.63 -2.06 11.06
C LEU A 123 7.87 -2.74 11.69
N LEU A 124 9.07 -2.47 11.19
CA LEU A 124 10.31 -3.15 11.61
C LEU A 124 10.58 -3.03 13.12
N PRO A 125 10.44 -1.87 13.80
CA PRO A 125 10.67 -1.80 15.24
C PRO A 125 9.75 -2.73 16.04
N VAL A 126 8.48 -2.81 15.66
CA VAL A 126 7.47 -3.68 16.28
C VAL A 126 7.80 -5.15 16.02
N THR A 127 8.23 -5.44 14.79
CA THR A 127 8.65 -6.78 14.34
C THR A 127 9.82 -7.30 15.17
N VAL A 128 10.83 -6.47 15.42
CA VAL A 128 12.01 -6.82 16.21
C VAL A 128 11.63 -7.11 17.67
N VAL A 129 10.76 -6.29 18.27
CA VAL A 129 10.28 -6.51 19.64
C VAL A 129 9.38 -7.75 19.72
N GLY A 130 8.56 -8.02 18.71
CA GLY A 130 7.65 -9.17 18.64
C GLY A 130 8.29 -10.50 18.23
N LEU A 131 9.56 -10.50 17.84
CA LEU A 131 10.26 -11.70 17.36
C LEU A 131 10.25 -12.89 18.35
N PRO A 132 10.45 -12.69 19.67
CA PRO A 132 10.40 -13.79 20.64
C PRO A 132 9.05 -14.52 20.73
N LEU A 133 7.96 -13.87 20.29
CA LEU A 133 6.60 -14.39 20.36
C LEU A 133 6.12 -15.03 19.05
N LEU A 134 7.01 -15.26 18.07
CA LEU A 134 6.68 -15.67 16.68
C LEU A 134 5.78 -14.70 15.89
N ILE A 135 5.04 -13.80 16.57
CA ILE A 135 4.24 -12.71 15.97
C ILE A 135 5.13 -11.78 15.14
N GLY A 136 6.39 -11.57 15.55
CA GLY A 136 7.35 -10.77 14.79
C GLY A 136 7.61 -11.30 13.37
N VAL A 137 7.42 -12.59 13.10
CA VAL A 137 7.61 -13.13 11.72
C VAL A 137 6.63 -12.50 10.73
N LEU A 138 5.40 -12.17 11.16
CA LEU A 138 4.39 -11.53 10.31
C LEU A 138 4.84 -10.13 9.83
N GLY A 139 5.61 -9.42 10.66
CA GLY A 139 6.11 -8.09 10.31
C GLY A 139 7.18 -8.09 9.21
N PHE A 140 7.76 -9.25 8.89
CA PHE A 140 8.66 -9.39 7.74
C PHE A 140 7.93 -9.62 6.41
N ILE A 141 6.64 -9.99 6.42
CA ILE A 141 5.88 -10.26 5.20
C ILE A 141 5.93 -9.07 4.21
N PRO A 142 5.71 -7.81 4.61
CA PRO A 142 5.78 -6.68 3.68
C PRO A 142 7.14 -6.52 3.01
N PHE A 143 8.25 -6.90 3.65
CA PHE A 143 9.58 -6.88 3.03
C PHE A 143 9.73 -7.97 1.97
N ILE A 144 9.23 -9.18 2.27
CA ILE A 144 9.25 -10.28 1.30
C ILE A 144 8.37 -9.93 0.10
N THR A 145 7.16 -9.41 0.33
CA THR A 145 6.26 -8.90 -0.72
C THR A 145 6.94 -7.81 -1.55
N ALA A 146 7.64 -6.87 -0.93
CA ALA A 146 8.38 -5.82 -1.64
C ALA A 146 9.47 -6.41 -2.55
N GLY A 147 10.22 -7.41 -2.09
CA GLY A 147 11.22 -8.11 -2.90
C GLY A 147 10.61 -8.83 -4.09
N VAL A 148 9.49 -9.52 -3.91
CA VAL A 148 8.74 -10.19 -4.99
C VAL A 148 8.26 -9.18 -6.03
N TYR A 149 7.61 -8.10 -5.59
CA TYR A 149 7.13 -7.05 -6.48
C TYR A 149 8.28 -6.39 -7.23
N PHE A 150 9.39 -6.07 -6.57
CA PHE A 150 10.56 -5.48 -7.21
C PHE A 150 11.17 -6.40 -8.28
N ALA A 151 11.35 -7.68 -7.96
CA ALA A 151 11.92 -8.65 -8.91
C ALA A 151 11.04 -8.84 -10.15
N ASN A 152 9.71 -8.87 -9.96
CA ASN A 152 8.76 -8.97 -11.07
C ASN A 152 8.62 -7.66 -11.85
N ALA A 153 8.67 -6.51 -11.18
CA ALA A 153 8.70 -5.19 -11.80
C ALA A 153 9.93 -5.01 -12.70
N ALA A 154 11.11 -5.44 -12.23
CA ALA A 154 12.35 -5.41 -12.99
C ALA A 154 12.28 -6.33 -14.22
N ALA A 155 11.74 -7.54 -14.07
CA ALA A 155 11.52 -8.44 -15.20
C ALA A 155 10.57 -7.82 -16.25
N ALA A 156 9.44 -7.28 -15.81
CA ALA A 156 8.50 -6.59 -16.69
C ALA A 156 9.13 -5.36 -17.37
N TYR A 157 9.98 -4.61 -16.66
CA TYR A 157 10.71 -3.48 -17.22
C TYR A 157 11.66 -3.91 -18.35
N HIS A 158 12.40 -5.01 -18.15
CA HIS A 158 13.32 -5.53 -19.15
C HIS A 158 12.59 -5.97 -20.42
N GLU A 159 11.45 -6.65 -20.28
CA GLU A 159 10.60 -7.01 -21.42
C GLU A 159 10.00 -5.77 -22.11
N ALA A 160 9.55 -4.77 -21.33
CA ALA A 160 9.05 -3.52 -21.87
C ALA A 160 10.12 -2.76 -22.67
N LYS A 161 11.38 -2.79 -22.20
CA LYS A 161 12.52 -2.17 -22.88
C LYS A 161 12.84 -2.81 -24.24
N ALA A 162 12.53 -4.09 -24.42
CA ALA A 162 12.71 -4.76 -25.71
C ALA A 162 11.71 -4.27 -26.77
N VAL A 163 10.51 -3.83 -26.35
CA VAL A 163 9.44 -3.38 -27.25
C VAL A 163 9.36 -1.86 -27.37
N MET A 164 9.70 -1.13 -26.30
CA MET A 164 9.58 0.32 -26.19
C MET A 164 10.93 0.96 -25.80
N GLN A 165 11.29 2.05 -26.49
CA GLN A 165 12.55 2.75 -26.25
C GLN A 165 12.35 4.17 -25.68
N GLY A 166 13.33 4.59 -24.87
CA GLY A 166 13.51 5.97 -24.42
C GLY A 166 12.33 6.55 -23.62
N PRO A 167 11.83 7.75 -23.97
CA PRO A 167 10.84 8.47 -23.15
C PRO A 167 9.47 7.77 -23.09
N ARG A 168 9.12 6.98 -24.10
CA ARG A 168 7.84 6.22 -24.12
C ARG A 168 7.82 5.14 -23.05
N LEU A 169 8.94 4.44 -22.86
CA LEU A 169 9.07 3.45 -21.78
C LEU A 169 8.86 4.12 -20.42
N MET A 170 9.56 5.22 -20.15
CA MET A 170 9.41 5.95 -18.89
C MET A 170 7.98 6.46 -18.68
N GLY A 171 7.36 7.03 -19.71
CA GLY A 171 5.97 7.46 -19.66
C GLY A 171 4.99 6.33 -19.32
N SER A 172 5.20 5.14 -19.89
CA SER A 172 4.37 3.97 -19.61
C SER A 172 4.54 3.44 -18.17
N VAL A 173 5.77 3.43 -17.64
CA VAL A 173 6.07 3.05 -16.26
C VAL A 173 5.44 4.05 -15.29
N LEU A 174 5.61 5.35 -15.53
CA LEU A 174 5.00 6.40 -14.72
C LEU A 174 3.48 6.33 -14.75
N LEU A 175 2.88 6.03 -15.90
CA LEU A 175 1.44 5.83 -16.03
C LEU A 175 0.96 4.66 -15.15
N GLY A 176 1.67 3.53 -15.16
CA GLY A 176 1.36 2.39 -14.31
C GLY A 176 1.38 2.73 -12.83
N ALA A 177 2.46 3.37 -12.36
CA ALA A 177 2.59 3.82 -10.98
C ALA A 177 1.50 4.83 -10.59
N LEU A 178 1.21 5.79 -11.48
CA LEU A 178 0.17 6.80 -11.26
C LEU A 178 -1.22 6.18 -11.19
N LEU A 179 -1.53 5.17 -12.01
CA LEU A 179 -2.82 4.49 -11.96
C LEU A 179 -2.99 3.74 -10.64
N VAL A 180 -1.94 3.04 -10.19
CA VAL A 180 -2.00 2.19 -9.00
C VAL A 180 -2.21 2.99 -7.72
N PHE A 181 -1.59 4.18 -7.61
CA PHE A 181 -1.83 5.10 -6.48
C PHE A 181 -3.03 6.03 -6.71
N GLY A 182 -3.20 6.48 -7.94
CA GLY A 182 -4.19 7.50 -8.31
C GLY A 182 -5.62 6.98 -8.22
N VAL A 183 -5.89 5.74 -8.63
CA VAL A 183 -7.25 5.19 -8.59
C VAL A 183 -7.75 5.03 -7.15
N PRO A 184 -7.05 4.33 -6.23
CA PRO A 184 -7.46 4.24 -4.83
C PRO A 184 -7.41 5.59 -4.13
N GLY A 185 -6.46 6.47 -4.49
CA GLY A 185 -6.32 7.80 -3.90
C GLY A 185 -7.47 8.74 -4.27
N ALA A 186 -7.89 8.73 -5.54
CA ALA A 186 -9.05 9.47 -6.01
C ALA A 186 -10.34 8.94 -5.37
N ALA A 187 -10.50 7.61 -5.29
CA ALA A 187 -11.64 7.00 -4.62
C ALA A 187 -11.73 7.42 -3.14
N GLN A 188 -10.64 7.31 -2.39
CA GLN A 188 -10.56 7.72 -0.99
C GLN A 188 -10.85 9.23 -0.80
N THR A 189 -10.38 10.06 -1.74
CA THR A 189 -10.61 11.51 -1.70
C THR A 189 -12.08 11.85 -1.92
N THR A 190 -12.72 11.23 -2.92
CA THR A 190 -14.15 11.41 -3.21
C THR A 190 -15.01 10.99 -2.01
N VAL A 191 -14.76 9.80 -1.45
CA VAL A 191 -15.46 9.35 -0.23
C VAL A 191 -15.23 10.33 0.91
N SER A 192 -13.99 10.77 1.10
CA SER A 192 -13.64 11.72 2.15
C SER A 192 -14.36 13.07 2.03
N LEU A 193 -14.50 13.60 0.83
CA LEU A 193 -15.18 14.87 0.58
C LEU A 193 -16.69 14.73 0.75
N THR A 194 -17.28 13.66 0.22
CA THR A 194 -18.72 13.36 0.35
C THR A 194 -19.11 13.20 1.81
N VAL A 195 -18.34 12.44 2.60
CA VAL A 195 -18.60 12.27 4.04
C VAL A 195 -18.46 13.58 4.78
N ARG A 196 -17.44 14.41 4.50
CA ARG A 196 -17.29 15.73 5.14
C ARG A 196 -18.47 16.64 4.84
N ALA A 197 -18.93 16.67 3.60
CA ALA A 197 -20.10 17.45 3.20
C ALA A 197 -21.37 16.94 3.90
N ALA A 198 -21.56 15.61 3.98
CA ALA A 198 -22.68 15.01 4.68
C ALA A 198 -22.67 15.32 6.19
N ILE A 199 -21.51 15.27 6.84
CA ILE A 199 -21.38 15.63 8.26
C ILE A 199 -21.78 17.09 8.51
N ARG A 200 -21.36 18.01 7.64
CA ARG A 200 -21.75 19.43 7.74
C ARG A 200 -23.26 19.61 7.55
N GLY A 201 -23.84 18.96 6.53
CA GLY A 201 -25.29 19.01 6.30
C GLY A 201 -26.09 18.43 7.48
N VAL A 202 -25.63 17.33 8.09
CA VAL A 202 -26.24 16.77 9.31
C VAL A 202 -26.16 17.77 10.47
N ALA A 203 -25.00 18.41 10.66
CA ALA A 203 -24.83 19.45 11.67
C ALA A 203 -25.75 20.65 11.44
N GLU A 204 -26.13 20.94 10.20
CA GLU A 204 -27.08 21.98 9.80
C GLU A 204 -28.56 21.52 9.87
N GLY A 205 -28.81 20.21 9.96
CA GLY A 205 -30.15 19.61 10.06
C GLY A 205 -30.75 19.16 8.74
N ASP A 206 -29.93 18.99 7.70
CA ASP A 206 -30.37 18.48 6.40
C ASP A 206 -30.66 16.95 6.48
N PRO A 207 -31.92 16.51 6.26
CA PRO A 207 -32.26 15.09 6.26
C PRO A 207 -31.62 14.32 5.09
N ALA A 208 -31.35 14.97 3.96
CA ALA A 208 -30.69 14.32 2.81
C ALA A 208 -29.21 14.02 3.10
N ALA A 209 -28.56 14.86 3.90
CA ALA A 209 -27.21 14.64 4.36
C ALA A 209 -27.10 13.41 5.27
N MET A 210 -28.12 13.14 6.09
CA MET A 210 -28.17 11.94 6.94
C MET A 210 -28.28 10.66 6.11
N ALA A 211 -29.11 10.65 5.06
CA ALA A 211 -29.22 9.51 4.15
C ALA A 211 -27.87 9.21 3.47
N LYS A 212 -27.21 10.23 2.91
CA LYS A 212 -25.87 10.08 2.33
C LYS A 212 -24.86 9.58 3.36
N LEU A 213 -24.87 10.12 4.58
CA LEU A 213 -23.96 9.67 5.61
C LEU A 213 -24.18 8.19 5.92
N ARG A 214 -25.43 7.70 5.96
CA ARG A 214 -25.75 6.28 6.18
C ARG A 214 -25.16 5.36 5.12
N ASP A 215 -25.28 5.73 3.85
CA ASP A 215 -24.77 4.93 2.74
C ASP A 215 -23.23 4.84 2.74
N TRP A 216 -22.58 5.93 3.13
CA TRP A 216 -21.11 6.04 3.08
C TRP A 216 -20.42 5.79 4.43
N TYR A 217 -21.15 5.65 5.53
CA TYR A 217 -20.55 5.51 6.87
C TYR A 217 -19.70 4.25 7.00
N GLY A 218 -20.15 3.14 6.40
CA GLY A 218 -19.37 1.89 6.36
C GLY A 218 -18.03 2.05 5.62
N PHE A 219 -17.94 3.05 4.74
CA PHE A 219 -16.72 3.36 3.99
C PHE A 219 -15.93 4.55 4.55
N ALA A 220 -16.53 5.30 5.47
CA ALA A 220 -15.92 6.44 6.11
C ALA A 220 -15.03 5.99 7.27
N HIS A 221 -14.04 6.82 7.59
CA HIS A 221 -13.30 6.64 8.83
C HIS A 221 -14.25 6.85 10.02
N ARG A 222 -14.42 5.82 10.86
CA ARG A 222 -15.45 5.73 11.92
C ARG A 222 -15.43 6.90 12.89
N ASP A 223 -14.25 7.46 13.15
CA ASP A 223 -14.04 8.52 14.13
C ASP A 223 -14.20 9.93 13.57
N ARG A 224 -14.48 10.10 12.27
CA ARG A 224 -14.71 11.45 11.71
C ARG A 224 -15.91 12.16 12.33
N LEU A 225 -16.98 11.42 12.64
CA LEU A 225 -18.13 12.01 13.32
C LEU A 225 -17.76 12.48 14.73
N VAL A 226 -16.94 11.69 15.42
CA VAL A 226 -16.45 11.99 16.78
C VAL A 226 -15.60 13.26 16.76
N TRP A 227 -14.65 13.36 15.82
CA TRP A 227 -13.83 14.57 15.70
C TRP A 227 -14.64 15.81 15.29
N ALA A 228 -15.63 15.64 14.40
CA ALA A 228 -16.54 16.74 14.05
C ALA A 228 -17.36 17.19 15.26
N TYR A 229 -17.82 16.25 16.10
CA TYR A 229 -18.50 16.55 17.35
C TYR A 229 -17.59 17.28 18.33
N THR A 230 -16.34 16.84 18.51
CA THR A 230 -15.38 17.48 19.41
C THR A 230 -15.05 18.91 18.97
N ALA A 231 -14.93 19.15 17.67
CA ALA A 231 -14.63 20.46 17.10
C ALA A 231 -15.82 21.44 17.12
N GLU A 232 -17.05 20.94 17.25
CA GLU A 232 -18.27 21.76 17.23
C GLU A 232 -18.49 22.50 18.55
N GLN A 233 -18.88 23.78 18.49
CA GLN A 233 -19.14 24.60 19.69
C GLN A 233 -20.63 24.79 19.96
N ASP A 234 -21.44 24.82 18.90
CA ASP A 234 -22.89 24.99 19.02
C ASP A 234 -23.53 23.72 19.60
N ILE A 235 -24.26 23.89 20.70
CA ILE A 235 -24.94 22.81 21.44
C ILE A 235 -25.97 22.10 20.56
N THR A 236 -26.71 22.83 19.73
CA THR A 236 -27.74 22.27 18.84
C THR A 236 -27.10 21.42 17.75
N ARG A 237 -26.01 21.91 17.15
CA ARG A 237 -25.26 21.18 16.13
C ARG A 237 -24.57 19.95 16.70
N LYS A 238 -23.99 20.07 17.90
CA LYS A 238 -23.42 18.95 18.67
C LYS A 238 -24.44 17.85 18.91
N LYS A 239 -25.63 18.21 19.40
CA LYS A 239 -26.70 17.24 19.65
C LYS A 239 -27.09 16.50 18.36
N ARG A 240 -27.22 17.20 17.23
CA ARG A 240 -27.51 16.57 15.94
C ARG A 240 -26.42 15.58 15.50
N LEU A 241 -25.15 15.91 15.70
CA LEU A 241 -24.03 15.00 15.41
C LEU A 241 -24.03 13.78 16.35
N ALA A 242 -24.34 13.96 17.63
CA ALA A 242 -24.47 12.86 18.58
C ALA A 242 -25.63 11.91 18.22
N ASP A 243 -26.79 12.48 17.87
CA ASP A 243 -27.97 11.72 17.44
C ASP A 243 -27.67 10.95 16.14
N ALA A 244 -26.99 11.58 15.18
CA ALA A 244 -26.54 10.91 13.97
C ALA A 244 -25.57 9.76 14.26
N TYR A 245 -24.59 9.95 15.16
CA TYR A 245 -23.67 8.89 15.57
C TYR A 245 -24.41 7.70 16.17
N ARG A 246 -25.34 7.97 17.08
CA ARG A 246 -26.14 6.94 17.74
C ARG A 246 -27.01 6.20 16.73
N SER A 247 -27.59 6.90 15.76
CA SER A 247 -28.40 6.28 14.70
C SER A 247 -27.60 5.34 13.78
N LEU A 248 -26.32 5.64 13.55
CA LEU A 248 -25.45 4.86 12.66
C LEU A 248 -24.79 3.67 13.35
N THR A 249 -24.36 3.87 14.59
CA THR A 249 -23.53 2.90 15.32
C THR A 249 -24.29 2.16 16.41
N GLY A 250 -25.43 2.67 16.86
CA GLY A 250 -26.11 2.21 18.08
C GLY A 250 -25.42 2.61 19.39
N HIS A 251 -24.29 3.32 19.33
CA HIS A 251 -23.48 3.68 20.49
C HIS A 251 -23.54 5.17 20.80
N ASP A 252 -23.18 5.52 22.03
CA ASP A 252 -23.06 6.89 22.45
C ASP A 252 -21.72 7.51 22.04
N ILE A 253 -21.76 8.74 21.51
CA ILE A 253 -20.57 9.41 20.95
C ILE A 253 -19.58 9.80 22.05
N GLU A 254 -20.06 10.13 23.25
CA GLU A 254 -19.21 10.52 24.37
C GLU A 254 -18.47 9.31 24.93
N SER A 255 -19.14 8.15 24.96
CA SER A 255 -18.50 6.87 25.31
C SER A 255 -17.38 6.47 24.33
N ARG A 256 -17.49 6.86 23.05
CA ARG A 256 -16.39 6.69 22.09
C ARG A 256 -15.29 7.72 22.30
N LEU A 257 -15.64 8.98 22.58
CA LEU A 257 -14.67 10.05 22.84
C LEU A 257 -13.82 9.75 24.09
N ALA A 258 -14.42 9.24 25.16
CA ALA A 258 -13.70 8.83 26.37
C ALA A 258 -12.63 7.77 26.04
N ARG A 259 -12.99 6.73 25.28
CA ARG A 259 -12.05 5.68 24.84
C ARG A 259 -10.92 6.17 23.93
N LEU A 260 -11.09 7.30 23.25
CA LEU A 260 -10.04 7.89 22.41
C LEU A 260 -9.08 8.80 23.20
N ASN A 261 -9.49 9.23 24.40
CA ASN A 261 -8.69 10.09 25.27
C ASN A 261 -7.92 9.31 26.35
N ASP A 262 -8.35 8.07 26.63
CA ASP A 262 -7.66 7.11 27.51
C ASP A 262 -6.45 6.45 26.83
#